data_AF-A0A0X3NTF6-F1
#
_entry.id   AF-A0A0X3NTF6-F1
#
_cell.length_a   1.000
_cell.length_b   1.000
_cell.length_c   1.000
_cell.angle_alpha   90.00
_cell.angle_beta   90.00
_cell.angle_gamma   90.00
#
_symmetry.space_group_name_H-M   'P 1'
#
loop_
_entity.id
_entity.type
_entity.pdbx_description
1 polymer ?
#
loop_
_entity_poly.entity_id
_entity_poly.type
_entity_poly.pdbx_seq_one_letter_code
_entity_poly.pdbx_strand_id
1 'polypeptide(L)'
;MTTTSKADRLQRLRDLHLKINEARKANHAQVVEEDRRKKLPSNWEARQARLKYEEEEEQFKAKCKAEGLDAERAKAMTTSAELVNRLEQQKRRKKPFGEQPAGFSSYSDASHRKYLKQAKQLKPDLKAYEKQKETLGDLAYPTANTIGLAGNEKDSRDAVERLAEYVKEQSEKRAPYSRRRAFDADADIDYINERNKRYNELLERHYGKYTAEIKQNLERGTAL
;
A
#
# COMPACT_ATOMS: atom_id res chain seq x y z
N MET A 1 -61.68 -10.92 31.63
CA MET A 1 -60.44 -10.19 31.96
C MET A 1 -59.84 -10.81 33.22
N THR A 2 -58.81 -11.63 33.09
CA THR A 2 -58.17 -12.30 34.23
C THR A 2 -57.40 -11.27 35.05
N THR A 3 -57.77 -11.06 36.30
CA THR A 3 -57.11 -10.14 37.22
C THR A 3 -55.77 -10.72 37.66
N THR A 4 -54.66 -10.27 37.06
CA THR A 4 -53.31 -10.71 37.43
C THR A 4 -53.03 -10.42 38.91
N SER A 5 -52.64 -11.44 39.67
CA SER A 5 -52.38 -11.33 41.11
C SER A 5 -51.27 -10.30 41.38
N LYS A 6 -51.32 -9.63 42.54
CA LYS A 6 -50.28 -8.67 42.96
C LYS A 6 -48.90 -9.33 43.00
N ALA A 7 -48.83 -10.62 43.35
CA ALA A 7 -47.60 -11.40 43.37
C ALA A 7 -47.00 -11.58 41.96
N ASP A 8 -47.82 -11.94 40.96
CA ASP A 8 -47.38 -12.10 39.57
C ASP A 8 -46.90 -10.78 38.97
N ARG A 9 -47.54 -9.66 39.34
CA ARG A 9 -47.09 -8.31 38.95
C ARG A 9 -45.72 -7.96 39.55
N LEU A 10 -45.46 -8.35 40.80
CA LEU A 10 -44.18 -8.16 41.47
C LEU A 10 -43.07 -9.04 40.88
N GLN A 11 -43.36 -10.30 40.54
CA GLN A 11 -42.42 -11.17 39.86
C GLN A 11 -42.05 -10.63 38.47
N ARG A 12 -43.06 -10.25 37.67
CA ARG A 12 -42.83 -9.63 36.35
C ARG A 12 -41.98 -8.35 36.44
N LEU A 13 -42.15 -7.54 37.49
CA LEU A 13 -41.33 -6.35 37.74
C LEU A 13 -39.88 -6.70 38.07
N ARG A 14 -39.64 -7.74 38.86
CA ARG A 14 -38.28 -8.25 39.14
C ARG A 14 -37.59 -8.75 37.88
N ASP A 15 -38.29 -9.52 37.05
CA ASP A 15 -37.75 -10.01 35.78
C ASP A 15 -37.43 -8.88 34.82
N LEU A 16 -38.25 -7.82 34.78
CA LEU A 16 -37.97 -6.61 34.02
C LEU A 16 -36.73 -5.89 34.54
N HIS A 17 -36.55 -5.78 35.86
CA HIS A 17 -35.35 -5.18 36.45
C HIS A 17 -34.09 -5.98 36.13
N LEU A 18 -34.15 -7.31 36.16
CA LEU A 18 -33.04 -8.18 35.77
C LEU A 18 -32.68 -7.97 34.30
N LYS A 19 -33.67 -8.00 33.40
CA LYS A 19 -33.46 -7.73 31.97
C LYS A 19 -32.89 -6.33 31.70
N ILE A 20 -33.33 -5.31 32.44
CA ILE A 20 -32.78 -3.95 32.35
C ILE A 20 -31.30 -3.93 32.79
N ASN A 21 -30.96 -4.64 33.87
CA ASN A 21 -29.58 -4.69 34.35
C ASN A 21 -28.67 -5.48 33.40
N GLU A 22 -29.15 -6.59 32.86
CA GLU A 22 -28.46 -7.36 31.82
C GLU A 22 -28.22 -6.51 30.57
N ALA A 23 -29.26 -5.82 30.07
CA ALA A 23 -29.15 -4.92 28.93
C ALA A 23 -28.16 -3.78 29.19
N ARG A 24 -28.18 -3.16 30.39
CA ARG A 24 -27.22 -2.12 30.79
C ARG A 24 -25.78 -2.65 30.77
N LYS A 25 -25.55 -3.86 31.32
CA LYS A 25 -24.22 -4.48 31.35
C LYS A 25 -23.73 -4.86 29.95
N ALA A 26 -24.60 -5.44 29.12
CA ALA A 26 -24.28 -5.79 27.74
C ALA A 26 -23.96 -4.56 26.90
N ASN A 27 -24.76 -3.50 27.01
CA ASN A 27 -24.52 -2.23 26.32
C ASN A 27 -23.20 -1.60 26.77
N HIS A 28 -22.92 -1.58 28.08
CA HIS A 28 -21.66 -1.05 28.59
C HIS A 28 -20.45 -1.83 28.06
N ALA A 29 -20.52 -3.17 28.06
CA ALA A 29 -19.46 -4.00 27.51
C ALA A 29 -19.22 -3.75 26.01
N GLN A 30 -20.29 -3.59 25.22
CA GLN A 30 -20.18 -3.25 23.80
C GLN A 30 -19.56 -1.87 23.57
N VAL A 31 -19.97 -0.85 24.33
CA VAL A 31 -19.40 0.51 24.23
C VAL A 31 -17.90 0.50 24.56
N VAL A 32 -17.49 -0.26 25.58
CA VAL A 32 -16.07 -0.41 25.94
C VAL A 32 -15.28 -1.13 24.83
N GLU A 33 -15.83 -2.19 24.24
CA GLU A 33 -15.17 -2.90 23.13
C GLU A 33 -15.11 -2.06 21.84
N GLU A 34 -16.11 -1.24 21.55
CA GLU A 34 -16.06 -0.29 20.45
C GLU A 34 -14.99 0.80 20.66
N ASP A 35 -14.91 1.37 21.86
CA ASP A 35 -13.88 2.34 22.22
C ASP A 35 -12.47 1.72 22.14
N ARG A 36 -12.33 0.48 22.61
CA ARG A 36 -11.11 -0.31 22.44
C ARG A 36 -10.76 -0.45 20.95
N ARG A 37 -11.68 -0.91 20.11
CA ARG A 37 -11.47 -1.05 18.64
C ARG A 37 -11.08 0.27 17.98
N LYS A 38 -11.67 1.39 18.40
CA LYS A 38 -11.33 2.74 17.89
C LYS A 38 -9.92 3.18 18.30
N LYS A 39 -9.46 2.81 19.49
CA LYS A 39 -8.11 3.12 20.00
C LYS A 39 -7.03 2.21 19.41
N LEU A 40 -7.39 1.06 18.86
CA LEU A 40 -6.45 0.14 18.23
C LEU A 40 -5.90 0.75 16.92
N PRO A 41 -4.59 0.60 16.64
CA PRO A 41 -4.05 0.90 15.33
C PRO A 41 -4.72 0.06 14.24
N SER A 42 -4.93 0.63 13.05
CA SER A 42 -5.54 -0.07 11.90
C SER A 42 -4.80 -1.38 11.51
N ASN A 43 -3.51 -1.48 11.84
CA ASN A 43 -2.67 -2.65 11.55
C ASN A 43 -2.56 -3.64 12.72
N TRP A 44 -3.33 -3.47 13.80
CA TRP A 44 -3.20 -4.27 15.02
C TRP A 44 -3.44 -5.77 14.78
N GLU A 45 -4.51 -6.12 14.06
CA GLU A 45 -4.83 -7.53 13.76
C GLU A 45 -3.75 -8.19 12.93
N ALA A 46 -3.21 -7.48 11.93
CA ALA A 46 -2.08 -7.96 11.13
C ALA A 46 -0.82 -8.15 11.98
N ARG A 47 -0.57 -7.28 12.97
CA ARG A 47 0.55 -7.42 13.91
C ARG A 47 0.35 -8.61 14.83
N GLN A 48 -0.86 -8.83 15.35
CA GLN A 48 -1.19 -10.00 16.17
C GLN A 48 -1.08 -11.30 15.39
N ALA A 49 -1.59 -11.36 14.16
CA ALA A 49 -1.43 -12.52 13.29
C ALA A 49 0.04 -12.82 12.99
N ARG A 50 0.87 -11.78 12.78
CA ARG A 50 2.32 -11.95 12.64
C ARG A 50 2.98 -12.53 13.89
N LEU A 51 2.68 -11.98 15.06
CA LEU A 51 3.23 -12.47 16.33
C LEU A 51 2.85 -13.94 16.56
N LYS A 52 1.59 -14.31 16.34
CA LYS A 52 1.14 -15.70 16.43
C LYS A 52 1.86 -16.61 15.46
N TYR A 53 2.04 -16.18 14.21
CA TYR A 53 2.79 -16.95 13.22
C TYR A 53 4.27 -17.13 13.62
N GLU A 54 4.89 -16.10 14.19
CA GLU A 54 6.26 -16.16 14.71
C GLU A 54 6.37 -17.13 15.89
N GLU A 55 5.43 -17.08 16.84
CA GLU A 55 5.33 -18.02 17.95
C GLU A 55 5.14 -19.47 17.47
N GLU A 56 4.26 -19.70 16.50
CA GLU A 56 4.02 -21.02 15.91
C GLU A 56 5.28 -21.56 15.19
N GLU A 57 6.00 -20.70 14.46
CA GLU A 57 7.27 -21.06 13.82
C GLU A 57 8.35 -21.42 14.84
N GLU A 58 8.46 -20.67 15.93
CA GLU A 58 9.41 -20.97 17.01
C GLU A 58 9.06 -22.29 17.70
N GLN A 59 7.79 -22.52 17.99
CA GLN A 59 7.32 -23.80 18.55
C GLN A 59 7.61 -24.96 17.59
N PHE A 60 7.38 -24.79 16.29
CA PHE A 60 7.67 -25.80 15.28
C PHE A 60 9.18 -26.11 15.20
N LYS A 61 10.02 -25.08 15.17
CA LYS A 61 11.49 -25.23 15.20
C LYS A 61 11.96 -25.91 16.47
N ALA A 62 11.40 -25.56 17.63
CA ALA A 62 11.72 -26.19 18.90
C ALA A 62 11.36 -27.68 18.91
N LYS A 63 10.19 -28.07 18.38
CA LYS A 63 9.79 -29.47 18.21
C LYS A 63 10.73 -30.23 17.28
N CYS A 64 11.02 -29.68 16.10
CA CYS A 64 11.96 -30.30 15.15
C CYS A 64 13.35 -30.48 15.78
N LYS A 65 13.84 -29.48 16.52
CA LYS A 65 15.13 -29.56 17.24
C LYS A 65 15.14 -30.64 18.32
N ALA A 66 14.04 -30.78 19.07
CA ALA A 66 13.91 -31.83 20.08
C ALA A 66 13.90 -33.24 19.47
N GLU A 67 13.33 -33.39 18.27
CA GLU A 67 13.29 -34.65 17.50
C GLU A 67 14.56 -34.89 16.67
N GLY A 68 15.51 -33.93 16.62
CA GLY A 68 16.72 -34.02 15.82
C GLY A 68 16.49 -33.87 14.30
N LEU A 69 15.35 -33.33 13.90
CA LEU A 69 14.98 -33.10 12.50
C LEU A 69 15.36 -31.69 12.05
N ASP A 70 15.72 -31.57 10.76
CA ASP A 70 15.91 -30.28 10.12
C ASP A 70 14.54 -29.60 9.87
N ALA A 71 14.34 -28.46 10.53
CA ALA A 71 13.08 -27.72 10.50
C ALA A 71 12.72 -27.22 9.10
N GLU A 72 13.69 -26.84 8.27
CA GLU A 72 13.42 -26.36 6.91
C GLU A 72 12.91 -27.49 6.03
N ARG A 73 13.53 -28.67 6.14
CA ARG A 73 13.12 -29.87 5.42
C ARG A 73 11.74 -30.36 5.86
N ALA A 74 11.46 -30.38 7.16
CA ALA A 74 10.16 -30.78 7.70
C ALA A 74 9.03 -29.83 7.22
N LYS A 75 9.31 -28.52 7.17
CA LYS A 75 8.38 -27.53 6.63
C LYS A 75 8.18 -27.67 5.11
N ALA A 76 9.25 -27.95 4.35
CA ALA A 76 9.15 -28.16 2.92
C ALA A 76 8.28 -29.39 2.57
N MET A 77 8.30 -30.43 3.40
CA MET A 77 7.48 -31.62 3.22
C MET A 77 5.98 -31.37 3.44
N THR A 78 5.60 -30.42 4.29
CA THR A 78 4.19 -30.10 4.55
C THR A 78 3.64 -29.06 3.57
N THR A 79 4.51 -28.24 2.97
CA THR A 79 4.10 -27.25 1.98
C THR A 79 3.79 -27.91 0.63
N SER A 80 2.56 -27.74 0.14
CA SER A 80 2.16 -28.25 -1.18
C SER A 80 2.85 -27.48 -2.33
N ALA A 81 3.20 -28.20 -3.41
CA ALA A 81 3.83 -27.61 -4.58
C ALA A 81 2.98 -26.49 -5.22
N GLU A 82 1.65 -26.61 -5.18
CA GLU A 82 0.73 -25.58 -5.67
C GLU A 82 0.83 -24.28 -4.87
N LEU A 83 0.93 -24.37 -3.54
CA LEU A 83 1.07 -23.22 -2.66
C LEU A 83 2.42 -22.53 -2.91
N VAL A 84 3.49 -23.31 -3.06
CA VAL A 84 4.82 -22.78 -3.43
C VAL A 84 4.76 -22.05 -4.77
N ASN A 85 4.17 -22.66 -5.81
CA ASN A 85 4.02 -22.05 -7.13
C ASN A 85 3.22 -20.75 -7.08
N ARG A 86 2.12 -20.71 -6.32
CA ARG A 86 1.29 -19.50 -6.15
C ARG A 86 2.07 -18.39 -5.46
N LEU A 87 2.81 -18.72 -4.39
CA LEU A 87 3.66 -17.77 -3.67
C LEU A 87 4.79 -17.24 -4.57
N GLU A 88 5.39 -18.11 -5.39
CA GLU A 88 6.43 -17.73 -6.32
C GLU A 88 5.89 -16.81 -7.43
N GLN A 89 4.74 -17.14 -8.03
CA GLN A 89 4.06 -16.26 -8.98
C GLN A 89 3.73 -14.89 -8.35
N GLN A 90 3.27 -14.88 -7.10
CA GLN A 90 3.00 -13.62 -6.39
C GLN A 90 4.28 -12.81 -6.16
N LYS A 91 5.41 -13.46 -5.79
CA LYS A 91 6.72 -12.81 -5.68
C LYS A 91 7.20 -12.26 -7.02
N ARG A 92 7.05 -13.01 -8.12
CA ARG A 92 7.37 -12.58 -9.49
C ARG A 92 6.51 -11.37 -9.92
N ARG A 93 5.22 -11.37 -9.61
CA ARG A 93 4.32 -10.22 -9.88
C ARG A 93 4.66 -8.97 -9.06
N LYS A 94 5.15 -9.15 -7.83
CA LYS A 94 5.64 -8.05 -6.95
C LYS A 94 7.02 -7.55 -7.36
N LYS A 95 7.82 -8.37 -8.05
CA LYS A 95 9.10 -8.02 -8.66
C LYS A 95 8.97 -7.96 -10.20
N PRO A 96 8.15 -7.07 -10.79
CA PRO A 96 8.00 -7.00 -12.24
C PRO A 96 9.31 -6.58 -12.96
N PHE A 97 10.31 -6.08 -12.21
CA PHE A 97 11.67 -5.88 -12.67
C PHE A 97 12.59 -6.58 -11.66
N GLY A 98 13.47 -7.46 -12.14
CA GLY A 98 14.57 -8.00 -11.36
C GLY A 98 15.38 -6.86 -10.74
N GLU A 99 15.86 -7.08 -9.52
CA GLU A 99 16.84 -6.27 -8.78
C GLU A 99 16.97 -4.81 -9.24
N GLN A 100 16.27 -3.93 -8.51
CA GLN A 100 16.27 -2.47 -8.65
C GLN A 100 15.41 -1.96 -9.82
N PRO A 101 14.58 -0.90 -9.62
CA PRO A 101 14.00 -0.22 -10.76
C PRO A 101 15.16 0.23 -11.65
N ALA A 102 15.18 -0.23 -12.91
CA ALA A 102 16.14 0.24 -13.89
C ALA A 102 16.25 1.77 -13.76
N GLY A 103 17.48 2.27 -13.64
CA GLY A 103 17.73 3.71 -13.55
C GLY A 103 17.10 4.46 -14.73
N PHE A 104 17.10 5.79 -14.67
CA PHE A 104 16.64 6.57 -15.80
C PHE A 104 17.46 6.22 -17.05
N SER A 105 16.79 5.63 -18.06
CA SER A 105 17.39 5.26 -19.34
C SER A 105 17.14 6.34 -20.38
N SER A 106 15.88 6.56 -20.76
CA SER A 106 15.46 7.60 -21.70
C SER A 106 14.13 8.22 -21.28
N TYR A 107 13.85 9.44 -21.79
CA TYR A 107 12.55 10.08 -21.61
C TYR A 107 11.41 9.31 -22.28
N SER A 108 11.67 8.62 -23.40
CA SER A 108 10.67 7.80 -24.08
C SER A 108 10.25 6.61 -23.23
N ASP A 109 11.20 5.87 -22.66
CA ASP A 109 10.91 4.72 -21.81
C ASP A 109 10.21 5.14 -20.50
N ALA A 110 10.67 6.23 -19.87
CA ALA A 110 9.99 6.80 -18.71
C ALA A 110 8.53 7.20 -19.01
N SER A 111 8.28 7.78 -20.19
CA SER A 111 6.94 8.19 -20.63
C SER A 111 6.07 6.97 -20.94
N HIS A 112 6.62 5.95 -21.60
CA HIS A 112 5.93 4.70 -21.89
C HIS A 112 5.57 3.94 -20.61
N ARG A 113 6.50 3.81 -19.65
CA ARG A 113 6.24 3.22 -18.34
C ARG A 113 5.14 3.99 -17.59
N LYS A 114 5.15 5.32 -17.66
CA LYS A 114 4.09 6.15 -17.10
C LYS A 114 2.76 5.82 -17.77
N TYR A 115 2.70 5.81 -19.10
CA TYR A 115 1.49 5.49 -19.86
C TYR A 115 0.90 4.14 -19.48
N LEU A 116 1.71 3.07 -19.45
CA LEU A 116 1.24 1.74 -19.05
C LEU A 116 0.65 1.72 -17.63
N LYS A 117 1.25 2.47 -16.70
CA LYS A 117 0.72 2.61 -15.34
C LYS A 117 -0.62 3.32 -15.32
N GLN A 118 -0.77 4.38 -16.12
CA GLN A 118 -2.01 5.14 -16.24
C GLN A 118 -3.12 4.30 -16.89
N ALA A 119 -2.80 3.58 -17.98
CA ALA A 119 -3.71 2.66 -18.65
C ALA A 119 -4.21 1.56 -17.71
N LYS A 120 -3.35 1.04 -16.83
CA LYS A 120 -3.73 0.06 -15.80
C LYS A 120 -4.64 0.64 -14.71
N GLN A 121 -4.54 1.94 -14.43
CA GLN A 121 -5.35 2.61 -13.41
C GLN A 121 -6.73 3.03 -13.95
N LEU A 122 -6.86 3.21 -15.26
CA LEU A 122 -8.10 3.58 -15.92
C LEU A 122 -9.14 2.46 -15.75
N LYS A 123 -10.30 2.81 -15.21
CA LYS A 123 -11.47 1.93 -15.11
C LYS A 123 -12.57 2.49 -16.01
N PRO A 124 -12.81 1.91 -17.20
CA PRO A 124 -13.84 2.39 -18.10
C PRO A 124 -15.24 2.10 -17.55
N ASP A 125 -16.17 3.03 -17.77
CA ASP A 125 -17.59 2.80 -17.49
C ASP A 125 -18.24 2.13 -18.70
N LEU A 126 -18.48 0.82 -18.57
CA LEU A 126 -19.02 0.00 -19.64
C LEU A 126 -20.47 0.38 -20.00
N LYS A 127 -21.27 0.86 -19.05
CA LYS A 127 -22.67 1.23 -19.33
C LYS A 127 -22.76 2.50 -20.15
N ALA A 128 -21.95 3.51 -19.80
CA ALA A 128 -21.85 4.74 -20.56
C ALA A 128 -21.33 4.45 -21.98
N TYR A 129 -20.35 3.54 -22.10
CA TYR A 129 -19.83 3.09 -23.39
C TYR A 129 -20.88 2.39 -24.26
N GLU A 130 -21.65 1.45 -23.71
CA GLU A 130 -22.73 0.77 -24.44
C GLU A 130 -23.79 1.75 -24.95
N LYS A 131 -24.20 2.71 -24.11
CA LYS A 131 -25.14 3.76 -24.52
C LYS A 131 -24.61 4.63 -25.66
N GLN A 132 -23.34 5.03 -25.59
CA GLN A 132 -22.68 5.80 -26.67
C GLN A 132 -22.52 4.96 -27.95
N LYS A 133 -22.29 3.66 -27.80
CA LYS A 133 -22.21 2.73 -28.93
C LYS A 133 -23.55 2.61 -29.64
N GLU A 134 -24.65 2.52 -28.90
CA GLU A 134 -26.01 2.49 -29.46
C GLU A 134 -26.39 3.80 -30.17
N THR A 135 -26.01 4.96 -29.61
CA THR A 135 -26.30 6.26 -30.25
C THR A 135 -25.51 6.48 -31.53
N LEU A 136 -24.25 6.05 -31.56
CA LEU A 136 -23.35 6.22 -32.71
C LEU A 136 -23.53 5.14 -33.79
N GLY A 137 -24.04 3.95 -33.45
CA GLY A 137 -24.26 2.86 -34.40
C GLY A 137 -22.98 2.49 -35.17
N ASP A 138 -23.04 2.56 -36.50
CA ASP A 138 -21.90 2.26 -37.37
C ASP A 138 -20.74 3.26 -37.22
N LEU A 139 -21.01 4.49 -36.75
CA LEU A 139 -19.97 5.49 -36.48
C LEU A 139 -19.16 5.19 -35.21
N ALA A 140 -19.57 4.20 -34.40
CA ALA A 140 -18.84 3.78 -33.20
C ALA A 140 -17.46 3.15 -33.52
N TYR A 141 -17.26 2.71 -34.76
CA TYR A 141 -16.00 2.12 -35.24
C TYR A 141 -15.38 2.98 -36.36
N PRO A 142 -14.88 4.18 -36.03
CA PRO A 142 -14.34 5.10 -37.02
C PRO A 142 -13.01 4.60 -37.59
N THR A 143 -12.82 4.79 -38.89
CA THR A 143 -11.52 4.77 -39.57
C THR A 143 -10.92 6.18 -39.60
N ALA A 144 -9.64 6.31 -39.95
CA ALA A 144 -8.95 7.60 -40.03
C ALA A 144 -9.64 8.64 -40.95
N ASN A 145 -10.43 8.18 -41.92
CA ASN A 145 -11.10 9.03 -42.92
C ASN A 145 -12.58 9.30 -42.60
N THR A 146 -13.07 8.90 -41.43
CA THR A 146 -14.49 9.06 -41.08
C THR A 146 -14.76 10.50 -40.62
N ILE A 147 -15.60 11.22 -41.35
CA ILE A 147 -15.91 12.63 -41.10
C ILE A 147 -17.15 12.71 -40.19
N GLY A 148 -17.16 13.65 -39.23
CA GLY A 148 -18.34 13.98 -38.42
C GLY A 148 -18.37 13.39 -37.00
N LEU A 149 -17.32 12.68 -36.56
CA LEU A 149 -17.21 12.17 -35.19
C LEU A 149 -16.77 13.26 -34.19
N ALA A 150 -15.80 14.09 -34.57
CA ALA A 150 -15.27 15.15 -33.73
C ALA A 150 -16.12 16.42 -33.88
N GLY A 151 -17.00 16.71 -32.92
CA GLY A 151 -17.64 18.03 -32.80
C GLY A 151 -19.11 18.05 -32.37
N ASN A 152 -19.83 16.93 -32.40
CA ASN A 152 -21.29 16.94 -32.19
C ASN A 152 -21.72 16.68 -30.73
N GLU A 153 -20.92 15.98 -29.92
CA GLU A 153 -21.25 15.70 -28.52
C GLU A 153 -20.30 16.46 -27.59
N LYS A 154 -20.86 17.28 -26.70
CA LYS A 154 -20.12 17.88 -25.59
C LYS A 154 -19.95 16.82 -24.51
N ASP A 155 -18.72 16.59 -24.07
CA ASP A 155 -18.46 15.69 -22.95
C ASP A 155 -19.28 16.09 -21.72
N SER A 156 -19.73 15.09 -20.97
CA SER A 156 -20.42 15.33 -19.71
C SER A 156 -19.51 16.11 -18.76
N ARG A 157 -20.09 17.07 -18.03
CA ARG A 157 -19.38 17.84 -17.01
C ARG A 157 -18.67 16.95 -15.99
N ASP A 158 -19.30 15.84 -15.60
CA ASP A 158 -18.70 14.85 -14.69
C ASP A 158 -17.41 14.24 -15.25
N ALA A 159 -17.38 13.92 -16.55
CA ALA A 159 -16.19 13.35 -17.19
C ALA A 159 -15.03 14.36 -17.21
N VAL A 160 -15.34 15.64 -17.45
CA VAL A 160 -14.36 16.73 -17.40
C VAL A 160 -13.83 16.94 -15.97
N GLU A 161 -14.71 16.91 -14.97
CA GLU A 161 -14.32 17.04 -13.56
C GLU A 161 -13.43 15.87 -13.11
N ARG A 162 -13.77 14.63 -13.49
CA ARG A 162 -12.92 13.45 -13.24
C ARG A 162 -11.54 13.56 -13.88
N LEU A 163 -11.45 14.06 -15.12
CA LEU A 163 -10.16 14.31 -15.76
C LEU A 163 -9.36 15.40 -15.06
N ALA A 164 -10.01 16.49 -14.65
CA ALA A 164 -9.37 17.59 -13.94
C ALA A 164 -8.81 17.16 -12.58
N GLU A 165 -9.58 16.38 -11.81
CA GLU A 165 -9.13 15.78 -10.56
C GLU A 165 -7.93 14.85 -10.79
N TYR A 166 -8.03 13.97 -11.79
CA TYR A 166 -6.93 13.08 -12.14
C TYR A 166 -5.64 13.84 -12.50
N VAL A 167 -5.72 14.93 -13.27
CA VAL A 167 -4.56 15.76 -13.61
C VAL A 167 -3.95 16.40 -12.36
N LYS A 168 -4.78 16.88 -11.42
CA LYS A 168 -4.31 17.40 -10.13
C LYS A 168 -3.56 16.34 -9.34
N GLU A 169 -4.12 15.13 -9.22
CA GLU A 169 -3.42 14.02 -8.57
C GLU A 169 -2.07 13.68 -9.23
N GLN A 170 -2.00 13.72 -10.58
CA GLN A 170 -0.74 13.47 -11.28
C GLN A 170 0.29 14.57 -11.00
N SER A 171 -0.15 15.82 -10.83
CA SER A 171 0.71 16.94 -10.43
C SER A 171 1.26 16.73 -9.01
N GLU A 172 0.39 16.37 -8.07
CA GLU A 172 0.78 16.04 -6.69
C GLU A 172 1.76 14.88 -6.62
N LYS A 173 1.58 13.85 -7.46
CA LYS A 173 2.52 12.71 -7.57
C LYS A 173 3.88 13.11 -8.17
N ARG A 174 3.95 14.20 -8.96
CA ARG A 174 5.20 14.70 -9.56
C ARG A 174 6.06 15.47 -8.56
N ALA A 175 5.45 16.22 -7.63
CA ALA A 175 6.18 17.01 -6.64
C ALA A 175 7.16 16.19 -5.77
N PRO A 176 6.79 15.02 -5.19
CA PRO A 176 7.69 14.20 -4.37
C PRO A 176 8.57 13.24 -5.19
N TYR A 177 8.66 13.42 -6.51
CA TYR A 177 9.50 12.55 -7.36
C TYR A 177 10.98 12.64 -6.96
N SER A 178 11.46 13.85 -6.67
CA SER A 178 12.75 14.07 -6.02
C SER A 178 12.53 14.24 -4.52
N ARG A 179 12.82 13.18 -3.75
CA ARG A 179 12.69 13.21 -2.29
C ARG A 179 13.93 13.85 -1.68
N ARG A 180 13.72 14.82 -0.78
CA ARG A 180 14.81 15.36 0.04
C ARG A 180 15.33 14.25 0.97
N ARG A 181 16.64 14.07 1.00
CA ARG A 181 17.30 13.22 2.00
C ARG A 181 17.26 13.95 3.35
N ALA A 182 17.08 13.20 4.44
CA ALA A 182 17.12 13.77 5.78
C ALA A 182 18.49 14.42 6.02
N PHE A 183 18.51 15.55 6.73
CA PHE A 183 19.76 16.16 7.15
C PHE A 183 20.32 15.36 8.32
N ASP A 184 21.57 14.94 8.18
CA ASP A 184 22.33 14.30 9.24
C ASP A 184 23.12 15.41 9.96
N ALA A 185 22.85 15.60 11.26
CA ALA A 185 23.48 16.66 12.05
C ALA A 185 24.87 16.28 12.55
N ASP A 186 25.19 14.98 12.56
CA ASP A 186 26.47 14.45 13.06
C ASP A 186 27.49 14.26 11.93
N ALA A 187 27.08 14.50 10.67
CA ALA A 187 27.97 14.40 9.52
C ALA A 187 28.92 15.62 9.44
N ASP A 188 30.18 15.36 9.11
CA ASP A 188 31.19 16.40 8.90
C ASP A 188 30.75 17.39 7.82
N ILE A 189 30.75 18.67 8.17
CA ILE A 189 30.27 19.74 7.30
C ILE A 189 31.43 20.21 6.41
N ASP A 190 31.41 19.81 5.14
CA ASP A 190 32.40 20.18 4.12
C ASP A 190 32.02 21.43 3.30
N TYR A 191 30.95 22.14 3.68
CA TYR A 191 30.36 23.22 2.89
C TYR A 191 30.04 24.48 3.71
N ILE A 192 30.10 25.64 3.05
CA ILE A 192 29.76 26.94 3.66
C ILE A 192 28.31 27.36 3.35
N ASN A 193 27.78 26.98 2.18
CA ASN A 193 26.40 27.32 1.74
C ASN A 193 25.70 26.13 1.05
N GLU A 194 24.38 26.22 0.85
CA GLU A 194 23.60 25.11 0.26
C GLU A 194 24.00 24.80 -1.20
N ARG A 195 24.42 25.82 -1.96
CA ARG A 195 24.89 25.61 -3.34
C ARG A 195 26.19 24.81 -3.37
N ASN A 196 27.10 25.10 -2.44
CA ASN A 196 28.37 24.40 -2.24
C ASN A 196 28.08 22.96 -1.80
N LYS A 197 27.17 22.74 -0.83
CA LYS A 197 26.73 21.39 -0.44
C LYS A 197 26.30 20.55 -1.64
N ARG A 198 25.42 21.08 -2.48
CA ARG A 198 24.93 20.34 -3.67
C ARG A 198 26.04 20.06 -4.68
N TYR A 199 27.03 20.95 -4.77
CA TYR A 199 28.19 20.77 -5.62
C TYR A 199 29.15 19.71 -5.05
N ASN A 200 29.45 19.73 -3.76
CA ASN A 200 30.20 18.68 -3.06
C ASN A 200 29.51 17.32 -3.19
N GLU A 201 28.18 17.25 -3.00
CA GLU A 201 27.41 16.02 -3.23
C GLU A 201 27.49 15.53 -4.69
N LEU A 202 27.57 16.45 -5.67
CA LEU A 202 27.78 16.09 -7.08
C LEU A 202 29.18 15.52 -7.28
N LEU A 203 30.21 16.17 -6.73
CA LEU A 203 31.58 15.69 -6.80
C LEU A 203 31.72 14.32 -6.14
N GLU A 204 31.12 14.10 -4.98
CA GLU A 204 31.17 12.81 -4.27
C GLU A 204 30.52 11.69 -5.10
N ARG A 205 29.42 11.98 -5.82
CA ARG A 205 28.77 10.98 -6.72
C ARG A 205 29.65 10.57 -7.89
N HIS A 206 30.42 11.50 -8.46
CA HIS A 206 31.24 11.24 -9.65
C HIS A 206 32.65 10.75 -9.30
N TYR A 207 33.28 11.37 -8.30
CA TYR A 207 34.68 11.18 -7.97
C TYR A 207 34.91 10.39 -6.68
N GLY A 208 33.93 10.30 -5.78
CA GLY A 208 34.09 9.62 -4.48
C GLY A 208 34.56 8.17 -4.61
N LYS A 209 34.20 7.47 -5.69
CA LYS A 209 34.71 6.12 -5.98
C LYS A 209 36.23 6.10 -6.24
N TYR A 210 36.76 7.14 -6.88
CA TYR A 210 38.17 7.25 -7.25
C TYR A 210 39.02 7.92 -6.16
N THR A 211 38.41 8.81 -5.36
CA THR A 211 39.10 9.56 -4.29
C THR A 211 38.98 8.91 -2.92
N ALA A 212 38.41 7.70 -2.83
CA ALA A 212 38.20 6.99 -1.56
C ALA A 212 39.50 6.78 -0.78
N GLU A 213 40.60 6.43 -1.45
CA GLU A 213 41.90 6.23 -0.83
C GLU A 213 42.47 7.55 -0.26
N ILE A 214 42.36 8.63 -1.03
CA ILE A 214 42.79 9.97 -0.60
C ILE A 214 42.00 10.41 0.64
N LYS A 215 40.68 10.17 0.65
CA LYS A 215 39.80 10.50 1.77
C LYS A 215 40.19 9.72 3.03
N GLN A 216 40.44 8.41 2.90
CA GLN A 216 40.91 7.58 4.02
C GLN A 216 42.28 8.04 4.54
N ASN A 217 43.20 8.44 3.66
CA ASN A 217 44.51 8.92 4.07
C ASN A 217 44.42 10.25 4.82
N LEU A 218 43.51 11.15 4.42
CA LEU A 218 43.22 12.38 5.16
C LEU A 218 42.64 12.08 6.55
N GLU A 219 41.68 11.16 6.65
CA GLU A 219 41.09 10.72 7.92
C GLU A 219 42.11 10.03 8.84
N ARG A 220 43.14 9.37 8.27
CA ARG A 220 44.26 8.74 9.00
C ARG A 220 45.42 9.68 9.33
N GLY A 221 45.33 10.97 9.00
CA GLY A 221 46.37 11.94 9.32
C GLY A 221 47.54 12.00 8.33
N THR A 222 47.28 11.79 7.04
CA THR A 222 48.25 11.94 5.92
C THR A 222 49.48 11.02 5.98
N ALA A 223 49.36 9.88 6.66
CA ALA A 223 50.37 8.83 6.56
C ALA A 223 50.18 8.08 5.23
N LEU A 224 51.23 8.06 4.40
CA LEU A 224 51.34 7.19 3.22
C LEU A 224 51.56 5.73 3.64
#